data_AF-A0A6A6GV93-F1
#
_entry.id   AF-A0A6A6GV93-F1
#
_cell.length_a   1.000
_cell.length_b   1.000
_cell.length_c   1.000
_cell.angle_alpha   90.00
_cell.angle_beta   90.00
_cell.angle_gamma   90.00
#
_symmetry.space_group_name_H-M   'P 1'
#
loop_
_entity.id
_entity.type
_entity.pdbx_description
1 polymer ?
#
loop_
_entity_poly.entity_id
_entity_poly.type
_entity_poly.pdbx_seq_one_letter_code
_entity_poly.pdbx_strand_id
1 'polypeptide(L)'
;MLHPDSSPRRHHNQDEDEHRGRRPLISPREIREMERVLEDEGFAAKALTWKQLGYECGLDVSSRTIQRAMGRMDYHKCIACRKGWVNKDLAQRRVEYAKVMLKRYPNPEDWRPVRFSDKVH
;
A
#
# COMPACT_ATOMS: atom_id res chain seq x y z
N MET A 1 -10.73 -41.10 -51.20
CA MET A 1 -11.18 -41.36 -49.82
C MET A 1 -10.29 -40.56 -48.89
N LEU A 2 -10.87 -39.65 -48.12
CA LEU A 2 -10.18 -38.72 -47.23
C LEU A 2 -9.80 -39.44 -45.92
N HIS A 3 -8.56 -39.30 -45.46
CA HIS A 3 -8.15 -39.62 -44.09
C HIS A 3 -8.12 -38.32 -43.28
N PRO A 4 -9.02 -38.09 -42.31
CA PRO A 4 -8.96 -36.94 -41.44
C PRO A 4 -8.63 -37.39 -40.02
N ASP A 5 -7.37 -37.31 -39.61
CA ASP A 5 -7.08 -37.14 -38.18
C ASP A 5 -5.71 -36.46 -38.00
N SER A 6 -5.70 -35.15 -38.23
CA SER A 6 -4.70 -34.27 -37.63
C SER A 6 -5.42 -33.40 -36.62
N SER A 7 -5.95 -34.03 -35.57
CA SER A 7 -6.42 -33.30 -34.39
C SER A 7 -5.20 -32.64 -33.72
N PRO A 8 -5.14 -31.30 -33.61
CA PRO A 8 -4.02 -30.62 -32.97
C PRO A 8 -3.92 -31.05 -31.50
N ARG A 9 -2.75 -31.57 -31.10
CA ARG A 9 -2.38 -31.95 -29.72
C ARG A 9 -2.23 -30.74 -28.78
N ARG A 10 -3.19 -29.83 -28.80
CA ARG A 10 -3.28 -28.72 -27.84
C ARG A 10 -4.73 -28.62 -27.41
N HIS A 11 -5.14 -29.55 -26.53
CA HIS A 11 -6.12 -29.20 -25.52
C HIS A 11 -5.50 -28.09 -24.68
N HIS A 12 -5.73 -26.84 -25.09
CA HIS A 12 -5.69 -25.74 -24.15
C HIS A 12 -6.82 -26.05 -23.17
N ASN A 13 -6.45 -26.30 -21.90
CA ASN A 13 -7.42 -26.37 -20.83
C ASN A 13 -8.38 -25.19 -20.99
N GLN A 14 -9.68 -25.49 -20.99
CA GLN A 14 -10.71 -24.47 -20.88
C GLN A 14 -10.33 -23.56 -19.71
N ASP A 15 -10.58 -22.26 -19.84
CA ASP A 15 -10.34 -21.22 -18.83
C ASP A 15 -11.17 -21.47 -17.56
N GLU A 16 -10.97 -22.61 -16.91
CA GLU A 16 -11.45 -22.88 -15.57
C GLU A 16 -10.58 -22.05 -14.62
N ASP A 17 -11.22 -21.33 -13.72
CA ASP A 17 -10.55 -20.50 -12.72
C ASP A 17 -9.41 -21.28 -12.05
N GLU A 18 -8.16 -20.88 -12.29
CA GLU A 18 -6.98 -21.59 -11.81
C GLU A 18 -6.98 -21.65 -10.27
N HIS A 19 -7.36 -22.80 -9.71
CA HIS A 19 -7.47 -23.01 -8.26
C HIS A 19 -6.14 -23.37 -7.57
N ARG A 20 -5.01 -23.19 -8.27
CA ARG A 20 -3.69 -23.60 -7.76
C ARG A 20 -3.20 -22.62 -6.69
N GLY A 21 -2.86 -23.16 -5.52
CA GLY A 21 -2.18 -22.45 -4.43
C GLY A 21 -3.02 -22.22 -3.18
N ARG A 22 -2.37 -21.73 -2.12
CA ARG A 22 -3.05 -21.42 -0.85
C ARG A 22 -3.90 -20.16 -1.02
N ARG A 23 -5.19 -20.25 -0.66
CA ARG A 23 -6.08 -19.08 -0.61
C ARG A 23 -5.48 -17.99 0.29
N PRO A 24 -5.54 -16.70 -0.10
CA PRO A 24 -5.03 -15.61 0.71
C PRO A 24 -5.80 -15.54 2.04
N LEU A 25 -5.08 -15.25 3.12
CA LEU A 25 -5.66 -15.09 4.46
C LEU A 25 -6.40 -13.76 4.65
N ILE A 26 -6.21 -12.82 3.73
CA ILE A 26 -6.84 -11.51 3.74
C ILE A 26 -7.49 -11.34 2.36
N SER A 27 -8.80 -11.16 2.35
CA SER A 27 -9.62 -10.91 1.17
C SER A 27 -9.46 -9.48 0.64
N PRO A 28 -9.77 -9.22 -0.64
CA PRO A 28 -9.77 -7.86 -1.17
C PRO A 28 -10.71 -6.89 -0.44
N ARG A 29 -11.79 -7.40 0.15
CA ARG A 29 -12.71 -6.60 0.97
C ARG A 29 -12.03 -6.12 2.25
N GLU A 30 -11.35 -7.01 2.95
CA GLU A 30 -10.64 -6.69 4.19
C GLU A 30 -9.46 -5.73 3.94
N ILE A 31 -8.80 -5.82 2.78
CA ILE A 31 -7.78 -4.83 2.38
C ILE A 31 -8.39 -3.43 2.25
N ARG A 32 -9.59 -3.31 1.66
CA ARG A 32 -10.29 -2.03 1.54
C ARG A 32 -10.78 -1.49 2.88
N GLU A 33 -11.20 -2.35 3.80
CA GLU A 33 -11.56 -1.93 5.16
C GLU A 33 -10.35 -1.37 5.90
N MET A 34 -9.18 -2.03 5.81
CA MET A 34 -7.93 -1.49 6.36
C MET A 34 -7.56 -0.15 5.73
N GLU A 35 -7.73 0.01 4.41
CA GLU A 35 -7.51 1.29 3.74
C GLU A 35 -8.43 2.39 4.27
N ARG A 36 -9.73 2.09 4.43
CA ARG A 36 -10.71 3.03 5.03
C ARG A 36 -10.32 3.46 6.43
N VAL A 37 -9.90 2.54 7.29
CA VAL A 37 -9.41 2.88 8.64
C VAL A 37 -8.26 3.89 8.56
N LEU A 38 -7.32 3.70 7.63
CA LEU A 38 -6.19 4.62 7.46
C LEU A 38 -6.57 6.00 6.89
N GLU A 39 -7.61 6.06 6.07
CA GLU A 39 -8.11 7.29 5.45
C GLU A 39 -9.04 8.08 6.39
N ASP A 40 -9.98 7.42 7.04
CA ASP A 40 -11.08 8.02 7.80
C ASP A 40 -10.69 8.43 9.22
N GLU A 41 -9.90 7.61 9.93
CA GLU A 41 -9.56 7.86 11.34
C GLU A 41 -8.39 8.84 11.54
N GLY A 42 -7.93 9.49 10.46
CA GLY A 42 -7.08 10.67 10.55
C GLY A 42 -5.71 10.41 11.19
N PHE A 43 -5.48 10.92 12.41
CA PHE A 43 -4.18 10.83 13.10
C PHE A 43 -4.02 9.55 13.91
N ALA A 44 -5.09 9.04 14.54
CA ALA A 44 -5.02 7.85 15.39
C ALA A 44 -4.67 6.61 14.57
N ALA A 45 -5.30 6.41 13.41
CA ALA A 45 -4.95 5.31 12.51
C ALA A 45 -3.50 5.38 12.00
N LYS A 46 -2.93 6.59 11.90
CA LYS A 46 -1.51 6.76 11.56
C LYS A 46 -0.55 6.33 12.67
N ALA A 47 -1.00 6.12 13.90
CA ALA A 47 -0.15 5.57 14.95
C ALA A 47 -0.15 4.03 14.96
N LEU A 48 -1.15 3.39 14.36
CA LEU A 48 -1.35 1.95 14.43
C LEU A 48 -0.12 1.16 13.94
N THR A 49 0.21 0.09 14.66
CA THR A 49 1.06 -0.98 14.15
C THR A 49 0.28 -1.81 13.13
N TRP A 50 0.99 -2.59 12.30
CA TRP A 50 0.34 -3.54 11.40
C TRP A 50 -0.61 -4.48 12.15
N LYS A 51 -0.23 -4.95 13.34
CA LYS A 51 -1.07 -5.84 14.14
C LYS A 51 -2.35 -5.15 14.62
N GLN A 52 -2.23 -3.92 15.11
CA GLN A 52 -3.39 -3.14 15.56
C GLN A 52 -4.33 -2.84 14.41
N LEU A 53 -3.82 -2.45 13.24
CA LEU A 53 -4.65 -2.24 12.04
C LEU A 53 -5.48 -3.49 11.67
N GLY A 54 -4.86 -4.68 11.74
CA GLY A 54 -5.60 -5.92 11.54
C GLY A 54 -6.67 -6.15 12.59
N TYR A 55 -6.35 -5.91 13.86
CA TYR A 55 -7.29 -6.04 14.97
C TYR A 55 -8.51 -5.13 14.83
N GLU A 56 -8.31 -3.86 14.46
CA GLU A 56 -9.41 -2.91 14.19
C GLU A 56 -10.35 -3.41 13.07
N CYS A 57 -9.80 -4.17 12.12
CA CYS A 57 -10.57 -4.78 11.03
C CYS A 57 -11.09 -6.20 11.35
N GLY A 58 -10.97 -6.66 12.61
CA GLY A 58 -11.41 -7.99 13.03
C GLY A 58 -10.54 -9.15 12.51
N LEU A 59 -9.28 -8.89 12.12
CA LEU A 59 -8.35 -9.88 11.60
C LEU A 59 -7.37 -10.37 12.66
N ASP A 60 -7.32 -11.68 12.87
CA ASP A 60 -6.28 -12.34 13.68
C ASP A 60 -5.23 -13.01 12.78
N VAL A 61 -4.37 -12.18 12.19
CA VAL A 61 -3.27 -12.63 11.32
C VAL A 61 -1.97 -11.93 11.69
N SER A 62 -0.84 -12.54 11.30
CA SER A 62 0.47 -11.96 11.62
C SER A 62 0.63 -10.56 11.02
N SER A 63 1.33 -9.68 11.74
CA SER A 63 1.72 -8.33 11.27
C SER A 63 2.37 -8.36 9.87
N ARG A 64 3.16 -9.40 9.59
CA ARG A 64 3.84 -9.58 8.31
C ARG A 64 2.87 -9.91 7.17
N THR A 65 1.78 -10.62 7.46
CA THR A 65 0.71 -10.88 6.49
C THR A 65 0.01 -9.58 6.11
N ILE A 66 -0.29 -8.75 7.10
CA ILE A 66 -0.94 -7.44 6.91
C ILE A 66 -0.03 -6.50 6.11
N GLN A 67 1.25 -6.41 6.50
CA GLN A 67 2.25 -5.63 5.77
C GLN A 67 2.32 -6.04 4.29
N ARG A 68 2.33 -7.34 3.99
CA ARG A 68 2.38 -7.83 2.61
C ARG A 68 1.10 -7.52 1.84
N ALA A 69 -0.07 -7.62 2.47
CA ALA A 69 -1.34 -7.32 1.84
C ALA A 69 -1.46 -5.83 1.52
N MET A 70 -1.22 -4.96 2.51
CA MET A 70 -1.27 -3.51 2.35
C MET A 70 -0.14 -2.97 1.47
N GLY A 71 1.03 -3.61 1.47
CA GLY A 71 2.13 -3.27 0.57
C GLY A 71 1.81 -3.47 -0.92
N ARG A 72 0.86 -4.35 -1.28
CA ARG A 72 0.37 -4.47 -2.68
C ARG A 72 -0.40 -3.24 -3.12
N MET A 73 -1.04 -2.55 -2.18
CA MET A 73 -1.68 -1.25 -2.35
C MET A 73 -0.67 -0.09 -2.20
N ASP A 74 0.62 -0.42 -2.02
CA ASP A 74 1.73 0.53 -1.83
C ASP A 74 1.60 1.38 -0.56
N TYR A 75 0.95 0.84 0.47
CA TYR A 75 0.98 1.39 1.82
C TYR A 75 2.25 0.93 2.55
N HIS A 76 3.06 1.89 2.97
CA HIS A 76 4.29 1.63 3.70
C HIS A 76 4.33 2.36 5.03
N LYS A 77 4.89 1.70 6.05
CA LYS A 77 5.14 2.37 7.32
C LYS A 77 6.34 3.30 7.17
N CYS A 78 6.17 4.61 7.37
CA CYS A 78 7.32 5.52 7.29
C CYS A 78 8.28 5.23 8.45
N ILE A 79 9.54 4.89 8.14
CA ILE A 79 10.57 4.55 9.16
C ILE A 79 10.93 5.76 10.03
N ALA A 80 10.90 6.97 9.46
CA ALA A 80 11.39 8.20 10.11
C ALA A 80 10.28 9.19 10.51
N CYS A 81 9.00 8.90 10.21
CA CYS A 81 7.91 9.85 10.44
C CYS A 81 7.04 9.41 11.63
N ARG A 82 6.55 10.39 12.42
CA ARG A 82 5.38 10.17 13.31
C ARG A 82 4.06 9.93 12.56
N LYS A 83 4.05 10.09 11.24
CA LYS A 83 2.94 9.69 10.36
C LYS A 83 3.19 8.24 9.92
N GLY A 84 2.44 7.30 10.50
CA GLY A 84 2.72 5.89 10.31
C GLY A 84 2.50 5.37 8.91
N TRP A 85 1.75 6.01 8.02
CA TRP A 85 1.48 5.46 6.68
C TRP A 85 1.73 6.46 5.56
N VAL A 86 2.29 5.98 4.45
CA VAL A 86 2.44 6.74 3.20
C VAL A 86 1.84 5.92 2.07
N ASN A 87 0.89 6.51 1.35
CA ASN A 87 0.35 5.99 0.09
C ASN A 87 0.97 6.74 -1.11
N LYS A 88 0.69 6.26 -2.33
CA LYS A 88 1.27 6.81 -3.59
C LYS A 88 1.03 8.31 -3.75
N ASP A 89 -0.21 8.74 -3.52
CA ASP A 89 -0.59 10.14 -3.71
C ASP A 89 0.11 11.07 -2.69
N LEU A 90 0.17 10.66 -1.41
CA LEU A 90 0.92 11.41 -0.40
C LEU A 90 2.42 11.43 -0.69
N ALA A 91 2.99 10.33 -1.20
CA ALA A 91 4.39 10.28 -1.63
C ALA A 91 4.65 11.27 -2.76
N GLN A 92 3.78 11.30 -3.77
CA GLN A 92 3.87 12.22 -4.90
C GLN A 92 3.81 13.68 -4.42
N ARG A 93 2.84 14.02 -3.57
CA ARG A 93 2.70 15.37 -3.00
C ARG A 93 3.94 15.80 -2.21
N ARG A 94 4.58 14.88 -1.47
CA ARG A 94 5.85 15.18 -0.76
C ARG A 94 6.99 15.49 -1.73
N VAL A 95 7.11 14.74 -2.82
CA VAL A 95 8.14 14.97 -3.85
C VAL A 95 7.92 16.31 -4.55
N GLU A 96 6.68 16.64 -4.90
CA GLU A 96 6.33 17.91 -5.52
C GLU A 96 6.66 19.09 -4.62
N TYR A 97 6.28 19.02 -3.34
CA TYR A 97 6.63 20.04 -2.36
C TYR A 97 8.16 20.22 -2.26
N ALA A 98 8.92 19.13 -2.20
CA ALA A 98 10.38 19.18 -2.15
C ALA A 98 10.96 19.86 -3.41
N LYS A 99 10.46 19.53 -4.60
CA LYS A 99 10.88 20.17 -5.86
C LYS A 99 10.59 21.68 -5.87
N VAL A 100 9.42 22.09 -5.37
CA VAL A 100 9.04 23.51 -5.28
C VAL A 100 9.97 24.25 -4.30
N MET A 101 10.21 23.66 -3.12
CA MET A 101 11.07 24.28 -2.11
C MET A 101 12.53 24.38 -2.58
N LEU A 102 13.06 23.36 -3.27
CA LEU A 102 14.41 23.43 -3.85
C LEU A 102 14.55 24.54 -4.90
N LYS A 103 13.53 24.78 -5.72
CA LYS A 103 13.52 25.91 -6.67
C LYS A 103 13.46 27.26 -5.95
N ARG A 104 12.73 27.32 -4.84
CA ARG A 104 12.51 28.55 -4.07
C ARG A 104 13.71 28.90 -3.17
N TYR A 105 14.43 27.90 -2.68
CA TYR A 105 15.57 28.02 -1.79
C TYR A 105 16.78 27.26 -2.39
N PRO A 106 17.37 27.78 -3.48
CA PRO A 106 18.40 27.06 -4.24
C PRO A 106 19.74 26.96 -3.50
N ASN A 107 20.08 27.91 -2.63
CA ASN A 107 21.32 27.91 -1.89
C ASN A 107 21.10 27.47 -0.44
N PRO A 108 22.10 26.85 0.23
CA PRO A 108 21.98 26.42 1.62
C PRO A 108 21.58 27.54 2.59
N GLU A 109 22.05 28.75 2.33
CA GLU A 109 21.78 29.95 3.13
C GLU A 109 20.30 30.34 3.15
N ASP A 110 19.59 30.09 2.05
CA ASP A 110 18.17 30.42 1.87
C ASP A 110 17.28 29.62 2.84
N TRP A 111 17.77 28.50 3.37
CA TRP A 111 17.05 27.64 4.32
C TRP A 111 17.15 28.11 5.77
N ARG A 112 18.09 28.99 6.13
CA ARG A 112 18.28 29.51 7.50
C ARG A 112 17.02 30.14 8.12
N PRO A 113 16.21 30.94 7.39
CA PRO A 113 14.97 31.49 7.92
C PRO A 113 13.78 30.51 7.88
N VAL A 114 13.89 29.38 7.19
CA VAL A 114 12.79 28.41 7.07
C VAL A 114 12.61 27.70 8.40
N ARG A 115 11.46 27.90 9.05
CA ARG A 115 11.10 27.23 10.29
C ARG A 115 10.08 26.14 10.03
N PHE A 116 10.42 24.92 10.41
CA PHE A 116 9.47 23.82 10.49
C PHE A 116 8.89 23.79 11.90
N SER A 117 7.60 24.06 12.04
CA SER A 117 6.90 23.81 13.30
C SER A 117 6.22 22.45 13.23
N ASP A 118 6.33 21.71 14.30
CA ASP A 118 5.66 20.45 14.53
C ASP A 118 4.81 20.65 15.80
N LYS A 119 3.48 20.57 15.65
CA LYS A 119 2.58 20.52 16.80
C LYS A 119 2.49 19.08 17.29
N VAL A 120 3.02 18.85 18.48
CA VAL A 120 2.80 17.63 19.26
C VAL A 120 1.45 17.79 19.97
N HIS A 121 0.48 16.95 19.61
CA HIS A 121 -0.80 16.81 20.31
C HIS A 121 -0.81 15.48 21.06
#